data_AF-A0A432FRN4-F1
#
_entry.id   AF-A0A432FRN4-F1
#
_cell.length_a   1.000
_cell.length_b   1.000
_cell.length_c   1.000
_cell.angle_alpha   90.00
_cell.angle_beta   90.00
_cell.angle_gamma   90.00
#
_symmetry.space_group_name_H-M   'P 1'
#
loop_
_entity.id
_entity.type
_entity.pdbx_description
1 polymer ?
#
loop_
_entity_poly.entity_id
_entity_poly.type
_entity_poly.pdbx_seq_one_letter_code
_entity_poly.pdbx_strand_id
1 'polypeptide(L)'
;MKRNTAIILFTTSLLSLGSAEAGFDDMLRQGADLLNSGATGSTNATAASALPTSEIDAGLKEALSIGAERAIDYLSKPGGFLNDPKVRIGLPGSLGTIAQGLRAAGQGAIVDEFEETMNRAAEAAIPRTLDQASLRSRERF
;
A
#
# COMPACT_ATOMS: atom_id res chain seq x y z
N MET A 1 -39.65 27.78 22.89
CA MET A 1 -38.70 27.48 21.79
C MET A 1 -37.72 26.35 22.19
N LYS A 2 -38.17 25.13 22.53
CA LYS A 2 -37.29 24.05 23.05
C LYS A 2 -37.43 22.69 22.34
N ARG A 3 -38.13 22.62 21.20
CA ARG A 3 -38.44 21.36 20.51
C ARG A 3 -37.55 21.06 19.29
N ASN A 4 -36.82 22.04 18.76
CA ASN A 4 -35.92 21.86 17.60
C ASN A 4 -34.46 21.57 17.97
N THR A 5 -34.05 21.82 19.21
CA THR A 5 -32.66 21.62 19.64
C THR A 5 -32.33 20.13 19.87
N ALA A 6 -33.34 19.31 20.17
CA ALA A 6 -33.17 17.87 20.43
C ALA A 6 -32.95 17.04 19.16
N ILE A 7 -33.46 17.48 18.00
CA ILE A 7 -33.36 16.72 16.73
C ILE A 7 -31.98 16.95 16.07
N ILE A 8 -31.38 18.12 16.23
CA ILE A 8 -30.06 18.45 15.67
C ILE A 8 -28.93 17.77 16.45
N LEU A 9 -29.12 17.51 17.76
CA LEU A 9 -28.15 16.78 18.58
C LEU A 9 -28.16 15.26 18.33
N PHE A 10 -29.23 14.71 17.77
CA PHE A 10 -29.31 13.28 17.45
C PHE A 10 -28.64 12.94 16.11
N THR A 11 -28.65 13.87 15.14
CA THR A 11 -28.04 13.64 13.81
C THR A 11 -26.52 13.80 13.80
N THR A 12 -25.94 14.54 14.77
CA THR A 12 -24.49 14.77 14.84
C THR A 12 -23.71 13.63 15.50
N SER A 13 -24.38 12.66 16.14
CA SER A 13 -23.73 11.51 16.79
C SER A 13 -23.43 10.34 15.85
N LEU A 14 -23.84 10.40 14.57
CA LEU A 14 -23.76 9.26 13.64
C LEU A 14 -22.63 9.36 12.60
N LEU A 15 -21.68 10.30 12.76
CA LEU A 15 -20.57 10.51 11.81
C LEU A 15 -19.19 10.23 12.41
N SER A 16 -19.10 9.32 13.39
CA SER A 16 -17.84 8.83 13.93
C SER A 16 -17.77 7.31 13.87
N LEU A 17 -17.70 6.78 12.64
CA LEU A 17 -16.97 5.53 12.41
C LEU A 17 -15.62 5.94 11.83
N GLY A 18 -14.74 6.40 12.71
CA GLY A 18 -13.31 6.48 12.40
C GLY A 18 -12.83 5.06 12.13
N SER A 19 -12.30 4.84 10.93
CA SER A 19 -11.53 3.65 10.58
C SER A 19 -10.43 3.47 11.62
N ALA A 20 -10.58 2.49 12.51
CA ALA A 20 -9.49 1.97 13.29
C ALA A 20 -8.60 1.17 12.33
N GLU A 21 -7.75 1.87 11.59
CA GLU A 21 -6.66 1.23 10.86
C GLU A 21 -5.67 0.80 11.93
N ALA A 22 -5.74 -0.48 12.33
CA ALA A 22 -4.71 -1.09 13.17
C ALA A 22 -3.40 -0.94 12.41
N GLY A 23 -2.59 0.00 12.87
CA GLY A 23 -1.40 0.45 12.16
C GLY A 23 -0.42 -0.70 12.05
N PHE A 24 0.00 -0.99 10.82
CA PHE A 24 1.16 -1.82 10.56
C PHE A 24 2.37 -1.41 11.42
N ASP A 25 2.50 -0.12 11.73
CA ASP A 25 3.49 0.44 12.67
C ASP A 25 3.44 -0.20 14.06
N ASP A 26 2.24 -0.38 14.62
CA ASP A 26 2.05 -0.93 15.98
C ASP A 26 2.44 -2.42 16.03
N MET A 27 2.08 -3.18 14.99
CA MET A 27 2.55 -4.57 14.82
C MET A 27 4.07 -4.64 14.63
N LEU A 28 4.66 -3.70 13.87
CA LEU A 28 6.10 -3.67 13.64
C LEU A 28 6.87 -3.36 14.92
N ARG A 29 6.37 -2.40 15.73
CA ARG A 29 6.91 -2.05 17.05
C ARG A 29 6.79 -3.21 18.03
N GLN A 30 5.63 -3.86 18.08
CA GLN A 30 5.43 -5.04 18.92
C GLN A 30 6.38 -6.18 18.53
N GLY A 31 6.61 -6.40 17.23
CA GLY A 31 7.62 -7.33 16.73
C GLY A 31 9.04 -6.96 17.17
N ALA A 32 9.40 -5.67 17.10
CA ALA A 32 10.70 -5.17 17.55
C ALA A 32 10.89 -5.31 19.08
N ASP A 33 9.84 -5.06 19.86
CA ASP A 33 9.86 -5.24 21.32
C ASP A 33 10.01 -6.70 21.72
N LEU A 34 9.33 -7.62 21.03
CA LEU A 34 9.51 -9.07 21.25
C LEU A 34 10.94 -9.53 20.91
N LEU A 35 11.52 -8.94 19.87
CA LEU A 35 12.88 -9.23 19.42
C LEU A 35 13.94 -8.72 20.40
N ASN A 36 13.73 -7.51 20.94
CA ASN A 36 14.58 -6.92 21.98
C ASN A 36 14.40 -7.64 23.33
N SER A 37 13.20 -8.16 23.61
CA SER A 37 12.88 -8.89 24.85
C SER A 37 13.40 -10.33 24.87
N GLY A 38 13.73 -10.92 23.72
CA GLY A 38 14.36 -12.24 23.60
C GLY A 38 15.76 -12.36 24.23
N ALA A 39 16.36 -11.24 24.66
CA ALA A 39 17.63 -11.19 25.36
C ALA A 39 17.52 -11.37 26.90
N THR A 40 16.31 -11.44 27.48
CA THR A 40 16.15 -11.47 28.96
C THR A 40 15.02 -12.41 29.46
N GLY A 41 15.21 -13.73 29.29
CA GLY A 41 14.65 -14.86 30.09
C GLY A 41 13.11 -15.09 30.09
N SER A 42 12.52 -16.27 30.21
CA SER A 42 12.86 -17.69 30.50
C SER A 42 11.52 -18.45 30.28
N THR A 43 11.41 -19.61 29.61
CA THR A 43 11.59 -20.97 30.15
C THR A 43 11.29 -22.00 29.03
N ASN A 44 12.09 -23.06 28.92
CA ASN A 44 11.91 -24.27 28.08
C ASN A 44 11.96 -24.14 26.55
N ALA A 45 13.16 -23.94 26.00
CA ALA A 45 13.54 -24.52 24.71
C ALA A 45 15.06 -24.64 24.62
N THR A 46 15.59 -25.85 24.85
CA THR A 46 16.91 -26.26 24.38
C THR A 46 16.91 -26.27 22.85
N ALA A 47 17.03 -25.08 22.24
CA ALA A 47 17.34 -24.80 20.82
C ALA A 47 17.22 -23.31 20.47
N ALA A 48 16.77 -22.43 21.38
CA ALA A 48 16.73 -20.98 21.15
C ALA A 48 17.94 -20.28 21.80
N SER A 49 19.15 -20.79 21.52
CA SER A 49 20.36 -20.02 21.73
C SER A 49 20.30 -18.80 20.81
N ALA A 50 20.01 -17.63 21.39
CA ALA A 50 20.18 -16.29 20.84
C ALA A 50 20.38 -16.26 19.32
N LEU A 51 19.28 -16.17 18.55
CA LEU A 51 19.38 -15.93 17.11
C LEU A 51 20.32 -14.73 16.90
N PRO A 52 21.43 -14.89 16.17
CA PRO A 52 22.34 -13.79 15.92
C PRO A 52 21.56 -12.68 15.20
N THR A 53 21.81 -11.42 15.56
CA THR A 53 21.11 -10.25 14.99
C THR A 53 21.13 -10.24 13.45
N SER A 54 22.14 -10.89 12.84
CA SER A 54 22.25 -11.11 11.40
C SER A 54 21.17 -12.02 10.79
N GLU A 55 20.71 -13.05 11.49
CA GLU A 55 19.63 -13.93 11.01
C GLU A 55 18.28 -13.21 11.04
N ILE A 56 18.08 -12.34 12.02
CA ILE A 56 16.91 -11.47 12.13
C ILE A 56 16.88 -10.45 10.99
N ASP A 57 18.02 -9.78 10.72
CA ASP A 57 18.13 -8.84 9.61
C ASP A 57 17.89 -9.53 8.26
N ALA A 58 18.42 -10.74 8.10
CA ALA A 58 18.18 -11.55 6.89
C ALA A 58 16.71 -11.94 6.76
N GLY A 59 16.06 -12.40 7.85
CA GLY A 59 14.65 -12.77 7.84
C GLY A 59 13.71 -11.61 7.55
N LEU A 60 13.99 -10.41 8.07
CA LEU A 60 13.21 -9.20 7.78
C LEU A 60 13.38 -8.75 6.32
N LYS A 61 14.60 -8.80 5.80
CA LYS A 61 14.87 -8.52 4.38
C LYS A 61 14.15 -9.51 3.46
N GLU A 62 14.18 -10.79 3.81
CA GLU A 62 13.49 -11.84 3.06
C GLU A 62 11.97 -11.62 3.08
N ALA A 63 11.38 -11.38 4.25
CA ALA A 63 9.96 -11.09 4.38
C ALA A 63 9.54 -9.84 3.61
N LEU A 64 10.37 -8.79 3.61
CA LEU A 64 10.14 -7.58 2.82
C LEU A 64 10.26 -7.85 1.31
N SER A 65 11.24 -8.65 0.88
CA SER A 65 11.41 -9.05 -0.52
C SER A 65 10.18 -9.79 -1.02
N ILE A 66 9.73 -10.82 -0.29
CA ILE A 66 8.54 -11.59 -0.64
C ILE A 66 7.28 -10.71 -0.58
N GLY A 67 7.19 -9.79 0.38
CA GLY A 67 6.09 -8.82 0.48
C GLY A 67 6.02 -7.90 -0.73
N ALA A 68 7.17 -7.36 -1.16
CA ALA A 68 7.28 -6.54 -2.35
C ALA A 68 6.94 -7.32 -3.63
N GLU A 69 7.45 -8.54 -3.77
CA GLU A 69 7.11 -9.44 -4.88
C GLU A 69 5.60 -9.68 -4.97
N ARG A 70 4.93 -9.99 -3.85
CA ARG A 70 3.47 -10.17 -3.82
C ARG A 70 2.71 -8.90 -4.20
N ALA A 71 3.17 -7.73 -3.76
CA ALA A 71 2.55 -6.47 -4.11
C ALA A 71 2.70 -6.18 -5.62
N ILE A 72 3.87 -6.47 -6.18
CA ILE A 72 4.16 -6.36 -7.61
C ILE A 72 3.32 -7.35 -8.42
N ASP A 73 3.22 -8.60 -8.00
CA ASP A 73 2.38 -9.62 -8.64
C ASP A 73 0.90 -9.27 -8.61
N TYR A 74 0.46 -8.60 -7.54
CA TYR A 74 -0.91 -8.10 -7.44
C TYR A 74 -1.15 -6.94 -8.42
N LEU A 75 -0.22 -5.98 -8.46
CA LEU A 75 -0.36 -4.73 -9.21
C LEU A 75 -0.06 -4.89 -10.72
N SER A 76 0.71 -5.90 -11.11
CA SER A 76 1.03 -6.22 -12.51
C SER A 76 -0.09 -6.96 -13.26
N LYS A 77 -1.13 -7.42 -12.55
CA LYS A 77 -2.29 -8.05 -13.18
C LYS A 77 -3.14 -7.02 -13.93
N PRO A 78 -3.87 -7.46 -14.98
CA PRO A 78 -4.81 -6.59 -15.67
C PRO A 78 -5.81 -5.94 -14.70
N GLY A 79 -5.84 -4.61 -14.70
CA GLY A 79 -6.69 -3.81 -13.82
C GLY A 79 -6.16 -3.68 -12.39
N GLY A 80 -4.92 -4.11 -12.09
CA GLY A 80 -4.29 -3.94 -10.78
C GLY A 80 -4.14 -2.47 -10.39
N PHE A 81 -3.87 -1.59 -11.35
CA PHE A 81 -3.87 -0.13 -11.12
C PHE A 81 -5.25 0.48 -11.33
N LEU A 82 -5.95 0.07 -12.39
CA LEU A 82 -7.18 0.74 -12.80
C LEU A 82 -8.34 0.53 -11.81
N ASN A 83 -8.45 -0.66 -11.22
CA ASN A 83 -9.58 -1.03 -10.37
C ASN A 83 -9.39 -0.65 -8.88
N ASP A 84 -8.16 -0.35 -8.45
CA ASP A 84 -7.90 0.06 -7.08
C ASP A 84 -7.69 1.58 -6.99
N PRO A 85 -8.64 2.34 -6.43
CA PRO A 85 -8.56 3.80 -6.36
C PRO A 85 -7.40 4.32 -5.49
N LYS A 86 -6.78 3.48 -4.64
CA LYS A 86 -5.64 3.88 -3.81
C LYS A 86 -4.34 3.94 -4.60
N VAL A 87 -4.23 3.16 -5.66
CA VAL A 87 -3.02 3.07 -6.51
C VAL A 87 -3.27 3.53 -7.94
N ARG A 88 -4.53 3.78 -8.34
CA ARG A 88 -4.91 4.28 -9.65
C ARG A 88 -4.14 5.54 -10.03
N ILE A 89 -3.57 5.51 -11.23
CA ILE A 89 -2.85 6.65 -11.79
C ILE A 89 -3.86 7.59 -12.43
N GLY A 90 -4.08 8.72 -11.75
CA GLY A 90 -4.84 9.84 -12.28
C GLY A 90 -4.01 10.73 -13.20
N LEU A 91 -4.70 11.64 -13.89
CA LEU A 91 -4.07 12.59 -14.81
C LEU A 91 -3.30 13.68 -14.04
N PRO A 92 -1.98 13.84 -14.26
CA PRO A 92 -1.19 14.79 -13.51
C PRO A 92 -1.38 16.23 -14.00
N GLY A 93 -1.26 17.18 -13.08
CA GLY A 93 -1.13 18.61 -13.38
C GLY A 93 -2.17 19.15 -14.37
N SER A 94 -1.69 19.74 -15.47
CA SER A 94 -2.52 20.35 -16.51
C SER A 94 -3.44 19.36 -17.25
N LEU A 95 -3.07 18.07 -17.34
CA LEU A 95 -3.90 17.04 -17.97
C LEU A 95 -5.18 16.79 -17.18
N GLY A 96 -5.13 16.90 -15.86
CA GLY A 96 -6.33 16.82 -15.00
C GLY A 96 -7.30 17.98 -15.25
N THR A 97 -6.79 19.20 -15.43
CA THR A 97 -7.62 20.38 -15.75
C THR A 97 -8.25 20.27 -17.14
N ILE A 98 -7.47 19.84 -18.13
CA ILE A 98 -7.96 19.58 -19.48
C ILE A 98 -9.05 18.50 -19.44
N ALA A 99 -8.82 17.41 -18.74
CA ALA A 99 -9.79 16.33 -18.54
C ALA A 99 -11.10 16.79 -17.89
N GLN A 100 -11.04 17.70 -16.91
CA GLN A 100 -12.25 18.31 -16.34
C GLN A 100 -13.01 19.12 -17.39
N GLY A 101 -12.31 19.91 -18.20
CA GLY A 101 -12.90 20.65 -19.32
C GLY A 101 -13.55 19.73 -20.36
N LEU A 102 -12.86 18.66 -20.76
CA LEU A 102 -13.41 17.66 -21.69
C LEU A 102 -14.63 16.93 -21.11
N ARG A 103 -14.60 16.54 -19.82
CA ARG A 103 -15.77 15.96 -19.16
C ARG A 103 -16.95 16.92 -19.14
N ALA A 104 -16.72 18.19 -18.83
CA ALA A 104 -17.75 19.22 -18.87
C ALA A 104 -18.32 19.45 -20.29
N ALA A 105 -17.49 19.25 -21.32
CA ALA A 105 -17.90 19.31 -22.73
C ALA A 105 -18.56 18.00 -23.24
N GLY A 106 -18.79 17.01 -22.36
CA GLY A 106 -19.41 15.72 -22.71
C GLY A 106 -18.45 14.69 -23.30
N GLN A 107 -17.14 14.97 -23.34
CA GLN A 107 -16.09 14.08 -23.85
C GLN A 107 -15.46 13.21 -22.75
N GLY A 108 -16.23 12.85 -21.72
CA GLY A 108 -15.74 12.03 -20.60
C GLY A 108 -15.20 10.67 -21.06
N ALA A 109 -15.84 10.04 -22.04
CA ALA A 109 -15.40 8.74 -22.56
C ALA A 109 -13.96 8.74 -23.10
N ILE A 110 -13.53 9.83 -23.75
CA ILE A 110 -12.16 9.97 -24.28
C ILE A 110 -11.15 10.10 -23.14
N VAL A 111 -11.55 10.82 -22.08
CA VAL A 111 -10.72 10.98 -20.88
C VAL A 111 -10.57 9.65 -20.16
N ASP A 112 -11.66 8.88 -20.05
CA ASP A 112 -11.67 7.60 -19.36
C ASP A 112 -10.84 6.55 -20.14
N GLU A 113 -10.93 6.52 -21.48
CA GLU A 113 -10.08 5.68 -22.34
C GLU A 113 -8.59 6.03 -22.20
N PHE A 114 -8.27 7.32 -22.07
CA PHE A 114 -6.91 7.77 -21.84
C PHE A 114 -6.39 7.35 -20.46
N GLU A 115 -7.19 7.53 -19.41
CA GLU A 115 -6.88 7.04 -18.06
C GLU A 115 -6.67 5.51 -18.06
N GLU A 116 -7.52 4.75 -18.74
CA GLU A 116 -7.40 3.30 -18.89
C GLU A 116 -6.09 2.91 -19.60
N THR A 117 -5.75 3.58 -20.71
CA THR A 117 -4.51 3.33 -21.44
C THR A 117 -3.27 3.62 -20.59
N MET A 118 -3.30 4.70 -19.80
CA MET A 118 -2.20 5.07 -18.91
C MET A 118 -2.01 4.03 -17.78
N ASN A 119 -3.09 3.60 -17.13
CA ASN A 119 -3.03 2.59 -16.08
C ASN A 119 -2.58 1.23 -16.63
N ARG A 120 -3.07 0.81 -17.79
CA ARG A 120 -2.61 -0.40 -18.49
C ARG A 120 -1.13 -0.33 -18.86
N ALA A 121 -0.63 0.84 -19.25
CA ALA A 121 0.79 1.05 -19.52
C ALA A 121 1.63 0.89 -18.24
N ALA A 122 1.13 1.34 -17.08
CA ALA A 122 1.80 1.14 -15.81
C ALA A 122 1.86 -0.35 -15.41
N GLU A 123 0.77 -1.10 -15.62
CA GLU A 123 0.74 -2.56 -15.44
C GLU A 123 1.80 -3.26 -16.31
N ALA A 124 1.94 -2.83 -17.57
CA ALA A 124 2.95 -3.36 -18.49
C ALA A 124 4.39 -2.94 -18.17
N ALA A 125 4.59 -1.83 -17.44
CA ALA A 125 5.91 -1.33 -17.08
C ALA A 125 6.56 -2.13 -15.94
N ILE A 126 5.75 -2.66 -15.01
CA ILE A 126 6.23 -3.43 -13.85
C ILE A 126 7.19 -4.58 -14.25
N PRO A 127 6.82 -5.53 -15.14
CA PRO A 127 7.70 -6.64 -15.49
C PRO A 127 9.00 -6.19 -16.16
N ARG A 128 8.99 -5.05 -16.87
CA ARG A 128 10.20 -4.49 -17.51
C ARG A 128 11.20 -3.93 -16.50
N THR A 129 10.72 -3.38 -15.38
CA THR A 129 11.59 -2.87 -14.32
C THR A 129 12.23 -3.97 -13.49
N LEU A 130 11.52 -5.08 -13.27
CA LEU A 130 12.07 -6.26 -12.59
C LEU A 130 13.23 -6.89 -13.37
N ASP A 131 13.09 -6.98 -14.70
CA ASP A 131 14.15 -7.47 -15.57
C ASP A 131 15.42 -6.60 -15.42
N GLN A 132 15.28 -5.27 -15.46
CA GLN A 132 16.42 -4.35 -15.25
C GLN A 132 17.05 -4.43 -13.85
N ALA A 133 16.24 -4.60 -12.80
CA ALA A 133 16.74 -4.76 -11.44
C ALA A 133 17.55 -6.06 -11.28
N SER A 134 17.08 -7.14 -11.90
CA SER A 134 17.78 -8.44 -11.87
C SER A 134 19.15 -8.39 -12.58
N LEU A 135 19.26 -7.61 -13.66
CA LEU A 135 20.51 -7.45 -14.41
C LEU A 135 21.56 -6.63 -13.64
N ARG A 136 21.16 -5.58 -12.91
CA ARG A 136 22.10 -4.80 -12.09
C ARG A 136 22.60 -5.54 -10.85
N SER A 137 21.79 -6.42 -10.27
CA SER A 137 22.19 -7.22 -9.10
C SER A 137 23.30 -8.23 -9.44
N ARG A 138 23.33 -8.72 -10.69
CA ARG A 138 24.37 -9.66 -11.18
C ARG A 138 25.75 -9.04 -11.41
N GLU A 139 25.88 -7.72 -11.50
CA GLU A 139 27.19 -7.05 -11.68
C GLU A 139 27.82 -6.55 -10.38
N ARG A 140 27.15 -6.75 -9.23
CA ARG A 140 27.62 -6.33 -7.91
C ARG A 140 28.27 -7.47 -7.11
N PHE A 141 28.56 -8.60 -7.74
CA PHE A 141 29.26 -9.74 -7.15
C PHE A 141 30.31 -10.30 -8.12
#